data_AF-A0A6N2T733-F1
#
_entry.id   AF-A0A6N2T733-F1
#
_cell.length_a   1.000
_cell.length_b   1.000
_cell.length_c   1.000
_cell.angle_alpha   90.00
_cell.angle_beta   90.00
_cell.angle_gamma   90.00
#
_symmetry.space_group_name_H-M   'P 1'
#
loop_
_entity.id
_entity.type
_entity.pdbx_description
1 polymer ?
#
loop_
_entity_poly.entity_id
_entity_poly.type
_entity_poly.pdbx_seq_one_letter_code
_entity_poly.pdbx_strand_id
1 'polypeptide(L)'
;MDMKLITDLLEALMILCFGLSWPISIRKSWVSRTAKGKSLFFECFLWIGYVFGIVRKFMQVSMGVETSWLFYLGGFFYFLNIIEITIDMALYFRNVKLDKEREANQA
;
A
#
# COMPACT_ATOMS: atom_id res chain seq x y z
N MET A 1 21.21 19.85 10.07
CA MET A 1 19.96 19.07 10.10
C MET A 1 20.26 17.80 10.86
N ASP A 2 19.50 17.50 11.91
CA ASP A 2 19.69 16.30 12.74
C ASP A 2 19.56 15.04 11.86
N MET A 3 20.50 14.09 11.97
CA MET A 3 20.53 12.85 11.19
C MET A 3 19.20 12.10 11.27
N LYS A 4 18.55 12.14 12.44
CA LYS A 4 17.26 11.50 12.69
C LYS A 4 16.11 12.14 11.91
N LEU A 5 16.10 13.47 11.80
CA LEU A 5 15.14 14.16 10.93
C LEU A 5 15.35 13.79 9.47
N ILE A 6 16.59 13.58 9.04
CA ILE A 6 16.91 13.13 7.68
C ILE A 6 16.37 11.71 7.45
N THR A 7 16.59 10.77 8.39
CA THR A 7 16.10 9.40 8.24
C THR A 7 14.58 9.33 8.22
N ASP A 8 13.90 10.08 9.08
CA ASP A 8 12.43 10.14 9.11
C ASP A 8 11.88 10.83 7.85
N LEU A 9 12.56 11.85 7.33
CA LEU A 9 12.18 12.52 6.08
C LEU A 9 12.29 11.57 4.89
N LEU A 10 13.39 10.84 4.76
CA LEU A 10 13.60 9.88 3.69
C LEU A 10 12.56 8.76 3.73
N GLU A 11 12.24 8.25 4.91
CA GLU A 11 11.17 7.27 5.09
C GLU A 11 9.80 7.85 4.70
N ALA A 12 9.45 9.05 5.19
CA ALA A 12 8.18 9.69 4.86
C ALA A 12 8.03 9.94 3.35
N LEU A 13 9.08 10.42 2.68
CA LEU A 13 9.09 10.64 1.24
C LEU A 13 8.93 9.33 0.47
N MET A 14 9.65 8.29 0.87
CA MET A 14 9.55 6.96 0.24
C MET A 14 8.10 6.44 0.34
N ILE A 15 7.51 6.44 1.53
CA ILE A 15 6.15 5.90 1.75
C ILE A 15 5.10 6.78 1.09
N LEU A 16 5.31 8.10 1.03
CA LEU A 16 4.44 9.00 0.27
C LEU A 16 4.46 8.65 -1.23
N CYS A 17 5.64 8.47 -1.82
CA CYS A 17 5.78 8.08 -3.23
C CYS A 17 5.12 6.73 -3.51
N PHE A 18 5.30 5.74 -2.64
CA PHE A 18 4.57 4.47 -2.76
C PHE A 18 3.06 4.66 -2.56
N GLY A 19 2.65 5.50 -1.59
CA GLY A 19 1.26 5.87 -1.34
C GLY A 19 0.57 6.34 -2.60
N LEU A 20 1.16 7.33 -3.28
CA LEU A 20 0.62 7.88 -4.53
C LEU A 20 0.50 6.85 -5.67
N SER A 21 1.25 5.74 -5.64
CA SER A 21 1.14 4.69 -6.65
C SER A 21 -0.18 3.90 -6.53
N TRP A 22 -0.76 3.81 -5.33
CA TRP A 22 -1.99 3.03 -5.10
C TRP A 22 -3.26 3.70 -5.63
N PRO A 23 -3.54 5.00 -5.42
CA PRO A 23 -4.67 5.68 -6.07
C PRO A 23 -4.67 5.52 -7.59
N ILE A 24 -3.49 5.54 -8.22
CA ILE A 24 -3.34 5.30 -9.66
C ILE A 24 -3.73 3.86 -9.99
N SER A 25 -3.23 2.88 -9.24
CA SER A 25 -3.55 1.46 -9.41
C SER A 25 -5.04 1.17 -9.21
N ILE A 26 -5.65 1.70 -8.14
CA ILE A 26 -7.08 1.58 -7.81
C ILE A 26 -7.93 2.19 -8.92
N ARG A 27 -7.61 3.39 -9.39
CA ARG A 27 -8.33 4.04 -10.49
C ARG A 27 -8.28 3.17 -11.75
N LYS A 28 -7.10 2.63 -12.08
CA LYS A 28 -6.93 1.73 -13.23
C LYS A 28 -7.77 0.47 -13.05
N SER A 29 -7.73 -0.18 -11.88
CA SER A 29 -8.56 -1.34 -11.54
C SER A 29 -10.05 -1.05 -11.70
N TRP A 30 -10.51 0.10 -11.22
CA TRP A 30 -11.91 0.48 -11.25
C TRP A 30 -12.41 0.72 -12.68
N VAL A 31 -11.63 1.45 -13.49
CA VAL A 31 -12.02 1.84 -14.85
C VAL A 31 -11.85 0.70 -15.84
N SER A 32 -10.77 -0.07 -15.76
CA SER A 32 -10.51 -1.17 -16.69
C SER A 32 -11.53 -2.31 -16.54
N ARG A 33 -12.04 -2.51 -15.32
CA ARG A 33 -12.93 -3.63 -14.97
C ARG A 33 -12.37 -4.98 -15.45
N THR A 34 -11.05 -5.14 -15.42
CA THR A 34 -10.34 -6.39 -15.75
C THR A 34 -9.14 -6.55 -14.83
N ALA A 35 -8.82 -7.80 -14.49
CA ALA A 35 -7.67 -8.19 -13.68
C ALA A 35 -6.50 -8.69 -14.54
N LYS A 36 -6.65 -8.74 -15.87
CA LYS A 36 -5.60 -9.18 -16.79
C LYS A 36 -4.35 -8.29 -16.68
N GLY A 37 -3.19 -8.92 -16.51
CA GLY A 37 -1.90 -8.23 -16.36
C GLY A 37 -1.62 -7.69 -14.95
N LYS A 38 -2.49 -7.94 -13.97
CA LYS A 38 -2.29 -7.57 -12.56
C LYS A 38 -1.92 -8.79 -11.73
N SER A 39 -0.99 -8.64 -10.79
CA SER A 39 -0.47 -9.73 -9.97
C SER A 39 -0.86 -9.55 -8.50
N LEU A 40 -1.89 -10.29 -8.08
CA LEU A 40 -2.30 -10.34 -6.67
C LEU A 40 -1.15 -10.79 -5.76
N PHE A 41 -0.31 -11.70 -6.23
CA PHE A 41 0.84 -12.20 -5.47
C PHE A 41 1.84 -11.08 -5.15
N PHE A 42 2.08 -10.17 -6.09
CA PHE A 42 2.93 -9.00 -5.86
C PHE A 42 2.31 -8.04 -4.83
N GLU A 43 0.99 -7.80 -4.93
CA GLU A 43 0.27 -6.97 -3.95
C GLU A 43 0.30 -7.58 -2.53
N CYS A 44 0.18 -8.90 -2.41
CA CYS A 44 0.30 -9.59 -1.12
C CYS A 44 1.67 -9.36 -0.47
N PHE A 45 2.76 -9.41 -1.24
CA PHE A 45 4.09 -9.13 -0.70
C PHE A 45 4.23 -7.69 -0.20
N LEU A 46 3.70 -6.73 -0.96
CA LEU A 46 3.68 -5.33 -0.54
C LEU A 46 2.86 -5.20 0.74
N TRP A 47 1.65 -5.77 0.79
CA TRP A 47 0.78 -5.75 1.97
C TRP A 47 1.50 -6.29 3.23
N ILE A 48 2.16 -7.45 3.13
CA ILE A 48 2.94 -8.03 4.24
C ILE A 48 4.10 -7.11 4.64
N GLY A 49 4.79 -6.52 3.66
CA GLY A 49 5.84 -5.52 3.91
C GLY A 49 5.34 -4.31 4.71
N TYR A 50 4.16 -3.80 4.38
CA TYR A 50 3.51 -2.71 5.13
C TYR A 50 3.16 -3.13 6.56
N VAL A 51 2.68 -4.36 6.79
CA VAL A 51 2.45 -4.88 8.14
C VAL A 51 3.74 -4.88 8.96
N PHE A 52 4.85 -5.37 8.41
CA PHE A 52 6.14 -5.35 9.11
C PHE A 52 6.62 -3.92 9.39
N GLY A 53 6.43 -2.98 8.46
CA GLY A 53 6.73 -1.57 8.67
C GLY A 53 5.93 -0.95 9.83
N ILE A 54 4.63 -1.23 9.90
CA ILE A 54 3.75 -0.78 10.98
C ILE A 54 4.17 -1.38 12.33
N VAL A 55 4.42 -2.69 12.38
CA VAL A 55 4.88 -3.38 13.60
C VAL A 55 6.20 -2.77 14.09
N ARG A 56 7.16 -2.53 13.19
CA ARG A 56 8.43 -1.88 13.51
C ARG A 56 8.23 -0.49 14.13
N LYS A 57 7.30 0.32 13.60
CA LYS A 57 6.98 1.65 14.15
C LYS A 57 6.45 1.55 15.59
N PHE A 58 5.52 0.63 15.86
CA PHE A 58 5.03 0.40 17.22
C PHE A 58 6.13 -0.07 18.16
N MET A 59 7.03 -0.93 17.70
CA MET A 59 8.18 -1.36 18.48
C MET A 59 9.09 -0.18 18.85
N GLN A 60 9.39 0.72 17.91
CA GLN A 60 10.21 1.92 18.18
C GLN A 60 9.59 2.80 19.26
N VAL A 61 8.27 3.02 19.21
CA VAL A 61 7.54 3.75 20.27
C VAL A 61 7.62 3.02 21.61
N SER A 62 7.40 1.71 21.62
CA SER A 62 7.43 0.90 22.87
C SER A 62 8.81 0.86 23.54
N MET A 63 9.88 0.96 22.76
CA MET A 63 11.26 0.98 23.24
C MET A 63 11.71 2.39 23.69
N GLY A 64 10.83 3.39 23.65
CA GLY A 64 11.17 4.76 24.01
C GLY A 64 12.16 5.43 23.06
N VAL A 65 12.25 4.94 21.81
CA VAL A 65 13.04 5.63 20.78
C VAL A 65 12.41 7.00 20.58
N GLU A 66 13.20 8.05 20.73
CA GLU A 66 12.69 9.39 20.52
C GLU A 66 12.06 9.50 19.12
N THR A 67 10.86 10.07 19.02
CA THR A 67 10.12 10.19 17.74
C THR A 67 10.04 11.65 17.30
N SER A 68 10.17 11.92 16.00
CA SER A 68 9.93 13.25 15.43
C SER A 68 8.49 13.40 14.89
N TRP A 69 8.06 14.59 14.51
CA TRP A 69 6.80 14.76 13.76
C TRP A 69 6.75 13.93 12.47
N LEU A 70 7.87 13.86 11.74
CA LEU A 70 7.98 13.10 10.49
C LEU A 70 7.81 11.59 10.71
N PHE A 71 8.20 11.09 11.88
CA PHE A 71 7.96 9.71 12.28
C PHE A 71 6.46 9.37 12.25
N TYR A 72 5.63 10.23 12.84
CA TYR A 72 4.18 10.06 12.90
C TYR A 72 3.53 10.25 11.53
N LEU A 73 4.02 11.21 10.74
CA LEU A 73 3.57 11.42 9.36
C LEU A 73 3.85 10.18 8.48
N GLY A 74 5.05 9.61 8.57
CA GLY A 74 5.39 8.36 7.88
C GLY A 74 4.52 7.19 8.38
N GLY A 75 4.27 7.12 9.68
CA GLY A 75 3.34 6.15 10.29
C GLY A 75 1.92 6.25 9.70
N PHE A 76 1.37 7.46 9.59
CA PHE A 76 0.08 7.70 8.94
C PHE A 76 0.05 7.15 7.51
N PHE A 77 1.10 7.42 6.71
CA PHE A 77 1.15 6.90 5.35
C PHE A 77 1.28 5.38 5.29
N TYR A 78 1.96 4.70 6.23
CA TYR A 78 1.93 3.23 6.28
C TYR A 78 0.49 2.71 6.40
N PHE A 79 -0.32 3.30 7.28
CA PHE A 79 -1.72 2.91 7.45
C PHE A 79 -2.58 3.25 6.24
N LEU A 80 -2.36 4.41 5.62
CA LEU A 80 -3.05 4.76 4.39
C LEU A 80 -2.75 3.76 3.27
N ASN A 81 -1.46 3.44 3.07
CA ASN A 81 -1.03 2.52 2.04
C ASN A 81 -1.62 1.12 2.23
N ILE A 82 -1.59 0.54 3.45
CA ILE A 82 -2.15 -0.80 3.66
C ILE A 82 -3.66 -0.84 3.37
N ILE A 83 -4.39 0.25 3.68
CA ILE A 83 -5.81 0.38 3.33
C ILE A 83 -5.99 0.44 1.82
N GLU A 84 -5.20 1.27 1.13
CA GLU A 84 -5.27 1.40 -0.34
C GLU A 84 -4.94 0.09 -1.04
N ILE A 85 -3.91 -0.63 -0.61
CA ILE A 85 -3.55 -1.96 -1.13
C ILE A 85 -4.72 -2.93 -0.92
N THR A 86 -5.32 -2.92 0.27
CA THR A 86 -6.46 -3.81 0.58
C THR A 86 -7.66 -3.50 -0.34
N ILE A 87 -7.95 -2.23 -0.61
CA ILE A 87 -9.00 -1.82 -1.55
C ILE A 87 -8.66 -2.32 -2.97
N ASP A 88 -7.42 -2.16 -3.41
CA ASP A 88 -6.99 -2.58 -4.73
C ASP A 88 -7.07 -4.10 -4.92
N MET A 89 -6.66 -4.87 -3.90
CA MET A 89 -6.84 -6.32 -3.86
C MET A 89 -8.32 -6.73 -3.91
N ALA A 90 -9.20 -6.01 -3.21
CA ALA A 90 -10.65 -6.26 -3.29
C ALA A 90 -11.20 -6.01 -4.72
N LEU A 91 -10.73 -4.94 -5.38
CA LEU A 91 -11.06 -4.67 -6.77
C LEU A 91 -10.50 -5.72 -7.73
N TYR A 92 -9.33 -6.28 -7.45
CA TYR A 92 -8.79 -7.42 -8.20
C TYR A 92 -9.77 -8.59 -8.20
N PHE A 93 -10.27 -9.02 -7.04
CA PHE A 93 -11.23 -10.12 -6.96
C PHE A 93 -12.54 -9.82 -7.70
N ARG A 94 -13.06 -8.60 -7.58
CA ARG A 94 -14.22 -8.15 -8.37
C ARG A 94 -13.95 -8.30 -9.88
N ASN A 95 -12.80 -7.85 -10.34
CA ASN A 95 -12.46 -7.86 -11.75
C ASN A 95 -12.19 -9.27 -12.28
N VAL A 96 -11.59 -10.16 -11.49
CA VAL A 96 -11.47 -11.58 -11.82
C VAL A 96 -12.84 -12.21 -12.06
N LYS A 97 -13.85 -11.87 -11.23
CA LYS A 97 -15.23 -12.34 -11.45
C LYS A 97 -15.80 -11.81 -12.77
N LEU A 98 -15.65 -10.52 -13.05
CA LEU A 98 -16.12 -9.91 -14.30
C LEU A 98 -15.45 -10.50 -15.54
N ASP A 99 -14.15 -10.80 -15.47
CA ASP A 99 -13.43 -11.42 -16.58
C ASP A 99 -13.92 -12.85 -16.84
N LYS A 100 -14.18 -13.64 -15.80
CA LYS A 100 -14.78 -14.98 -15.92
C LYS A 100 -16.18 -14.94 -16.56
N GLU A 101 -17.01 -13.97 -16.16
CA GLU A 101 -18.35 -13.79 -16.75
C GLU A 101 -18.28 -13.43 -18.24
N ARG A 102 -17.31 -12.59 -18.64
CA ARG A 102 -17.09 -12.26 -20.06
C ARG A 102 -16.62 -13.46 -20.87
N GLU A 103 -15.71 -14.25 -20.32
CA GLU A 103 -15.21 -15.46 -20.98
C GLU A 103 -16.31 -16.52 -21.15
N ALA A 104 -17.19 -16.68 -20.14
CA ALA A 104 -18.34 -17.59 -20.23
C ALA A 104 -19.40 -17.15 -21.26
N ASN A 105 -19.61 -15.84 -21.43
CA ASN A 105 -20.57 -15.31 -22.43
C ASN A 105 -20.02 -15.33 -23.87
N GLN A 106 -18.71 -15.54 -24.04
CA GLN A 106 -18.05 -15.62 -25.34
C GLN A 106 -17.79 -17.06 -25.81
N ALA A 107 -18.04 -18.06 -24.94
CA ALA A 107 -17.97 -19.49 -25.23
C ALA A 107 -19.33 -20.05 -25.62
#